data_AF-A0A0D8XXZ6-F1
#
_entry.id   AF-A0A0D8XXZ6-F1
#
_cell.length_a   1.000
_cell.length_b   1.000
_cell.length_c   1.000
_cell.angle_alpha   90.00
_cell.angle_beta   90.00
_cell.angle_gamma   90.00
#
_symmetry.space_group_name_H-M   'P 1'
#
loop_
_entity.id
_entity.type
_entity.pdbx_description
1 polymer ?
#
loop_
_entity_poly.entity_id
_entity_poly.type
_entity_poly.pdbx_seq_one_letter_code
_entity_poly.pdbx_strand_id
1 'polypeptide(L)'
;MGKIDIPYYLIDYPHIAASTPLSQLLFVIKQAELIDWKDLPKDVFCNPRKIGEGVYGEVFATSYSGQSIALKVIPFYGNEFIFKEKVNGEYLLDAASILPEILINQELSALSDVSENFSTPNFIPLLKVDVVKGLYPEEFLVAWDEFDNVNGSENDRPSEYASEQQLFVAMSMAMGGVDLEHYKMCDENQVISVLFQIAISLVVAEERLEFEHRDLHIGNVLVLEKGTTVFRDLEEDEELFTGGGDYQFDIYRMMRNANQGDWMSFNPRSNCFWLHYLAVKLFNQHLCKKAISKKRRRELLKKWDHLLEFDSVQELFHHNDFLVDLQHHMIVKHFPRR
;
A
#
# COMPACT_ATOMS: atom_id res chain seq x y z
N MET A 1 -28.77 -0.76 -29.19
CA MET A 1 -28.02 0.15 -28.30
C MET A 1 -27.38 -0.72 -27.24
N GLY A 2 -26.06 -0.92 -27.30
CA GLY A 2 -25.35 -1.66 -26.24
C GLY A 2 -25.50 -0.91 -24.93
N LYS A 3 -25.74 -1.63 -23.83
CA LYS A 3 -25.63 -1.05 -22.49
C LYS A 3 -24.21 -0.51 -22.36
N ILE A 4 -24.07 0.77 -22.08
CA ILE A 4 -22.79 1.33 -21.64
C ILE A 4 -22.54 0.69 -20.28
N ASP A 5 -21.48 -0.11 -20.18
CA ASP A 5 -21.04 -0.66 -18.91
C ASP A 5 -20.36 0.48 -18.14
N ILE A 6 -21.03 0.97 -17.11
CA ILE A 6 -20.57 2.10 -16.31
C ILE A 6 -19.75 1.51 -15.15
N PRO A 7 -18.46 1.89 -14.99
CA PRO A 7 -17.66 1.43 -13.87
C PRO A 7 -18.36 1.73 -12.54
N TYR A 8 -18.23 0.84 -11.56
CA TYR A 8 -18.99 0.94 -10.30
C TYR A 8 -18.77 2.28 -9.58
N TYR A 9 -17.54 2.80 -9.63
CA TYR A 9 -17.16 4.08 -9.02
C TYR A 9 -17.71 5.32 -9.76
N LEU A 10 -18.40 5.13 -10.89
CA LEU A 10 -19.05 6.18 -11.68
C LEU A 10 -20.57 5.99 -11.80
N ILE A 11 -21.18 5.07 -11.05
CA ILE A 11 -22.63 4.77 -11.16
C ILE A 11 -23.50 6.02 -10.98
N ASP A 12 -23.09 6.96 -10.12
CA ASP A 12 -23.80 8.21 -9.85
C ASP A 12 -23.20 9.43 -10.58
N TYR A 13 -22.29 9.21 -11.54
CA TYR A 13 -21.63 10.30 -12.25
C TYR A 13 -22.63 10.99 -13.22
N PRO A 14 -22.85 12.31 -13.11
CA PRO A 14 -23.75 13.01 -13.99
C PRO A 14 -23.16 13.12 -15.41
N HIS A 15 -23.89 12.66 -16.42
CA HIS A 15 -23.49 12.80 -17.84
C HIS A 15 -22.18 12.09 -18.21
N ILE A 16 -22.03 10.80 -17.87
CA ILE A 16 -20.80 10.02 -18.11
C ILE A 16 -20.26 10.09 -19.56
N ALA A 17 -21.14 10.20 -20.55
CA ALA A 17 -20.76 10.30 -21.97
C ALA A 17 -19.94 11.56 -22.33
N ALA A 18 -19.98 12.60 -21.49
CA ALA A 18 -19.21 13.84 -21.65
C ALA A 18 -18.08 13.98 -20.61
N SER A 19 -17.86 12.97 -19.77
CA SER A 19 -16.83 13.00 -18.73
C SER A 19 -15.43 12.88 -19.32
N THR A 20 -14.49 13.63 -18.75
CA THR A 20 -13.04 13.45 -18.98
C THR A 20 -12.41 12.64 -17.84
N PRO A 21 -11.24 12.01 -18.04
CA PRO A 21 -10.52 11.31 -16.98
C PRO A 21 -10.33 12.15 -15.71
N LEU A 22 -9.94 13.41 -15.87
CA LEU A 22 -9.78 14.33 -14.74
C LEU A 22 -11.11 14.60 -14.01
N SER A 23 -12.20 14.77 -14.75
CA SER A 23 -13.52 15.00 -14.14
C SER A 23 -14.04 13.77 -13.39
N GLN A 24 -13.70 12.56 -13.86
CA GLN A 24 -14.01 11.30 -13.18
C GLN A 24 -13.19 11.18 -11.89
N LEU A 25 -11.89 11.49 -11.94
CA LEU A 25 -11.02 11.53 -10.77
C LEU A 25 -11.57 12.47 -9.69
N LEU A 26 -11.90 13.72 -10.06
CA LEU A 26 -12.49 14.70 -9.14
C LEU A 26 -13.79 14.20 -8.51
N PHE A 27 -14.66 13.55 -9.29
CA PHE A 27 -15.88 12.95 -8.77
C PHE A 27 -15.61 11.82 -7.75
N VAL A 28 -14.69 10.91 -8.06
CA VAL A 28 -14.32 9.79 -7.18
C VAL A 28 -13.80 10.30 -5.84
N ILE A 29 -13.00 11.36 -5.83
CA ILE A 29 -12.47 11.98 -4.60
C ILE A 29 -13.44 12.98 -3.95
N LYS A 30 -14.64 13.15 -4.52
CA LYS A 30 -15.69 14.08 -4.06
C LYS A 30 -15.21 15.55 -4.00
N GLN A 31 -14.38 15.95 -4.96
CA GLN A 31 -13.89 17.31 -5.12
C GLN A 31 -14.61 17.98 -6.30
N ALA A 32 -15.18 19.16 -6.08
CA ALA A 32 -15.99 19.84 -7.09
C ALA A 32 -15.16 20.43 -8.24
N GLU A 33 -13.99 20.96 -7.92
CA GLU A 33 -13.08 21.63 -8.88
C GLU A 33 -11.63 21.49 -8.44
N LEU A 34 -10.69 21.73 -9.35
CA LEU A 34 -9.26 21.82 -9.02
C LEU A 34 -9.02 22.94 -8.03
N ILE A 35 -8.16 22.68 -7.04
CA ILE A 35 -7.74 23.69 -6.06
C ILE A 35 -6.25 24.00 -6.22
N ASP A 36 -5.82 25.17 -5.75
CA ASP A 36 -4.40 25.50 -5.66
C ASP A 36 -3.81 24.89 -4.38
N TRP A 37 -2.50 24.66 -4.33
CA TRP A 37 -1.81 24.22 -3.10
C TRP A 37 -2.20 25.04 -1.86
N LYS A 38 -2.29 26.36 -2.00
CA LYS A 38 -2.63 27.30 -0.91
C LYS A 38 -4.02 27.08 -0.30
N ASP A 39 -4.90 26.35 -0.99
CA ASP A 39 -6.27 26.08 -0.53
C ASP A 39 -6.35 24.86 0.39
N LEU A 40 -5.28 24.05 0.47
CA LEU A 40 -5.16 23.00 1.49
C LEU A 40 -5.07 23.59 2.90
N PRO A 41 -5.42 22.82 3.95
CA PRO A 41 -5.24 23.24 5.33
C PRO A 41 -3.79 23.69 5.62
N LYS A 42 -3.63 24.82 6.30
CA LYS A 42 -2.30 25.44 6.52
C LYS A 42 -1.31 24.55 7.27
N ASP A 43 -1.82 23.64 8.10
CA ASP A 43 -1.01 22.71 8.87
C ASP A 43 -0.35 21.62 8.00
N VAL A 44 -0.81 21.42 6.77
CA VAL A 44 -0.15 20.56 5.76
C VAL A 44 1.26 21.04 5.43
N PHE A 45 1.50 22.35 5.50
CA PHE A 45 2.80 22.95 5.20
C PHE A 45 3.64 23.19 6.47
N CYS A 46 3.15 22.82 7.65
CA CYS A 46 3.83 23.11 8.90
C CYS A 46 4.89 22.05 9.23
N ASN A 47 6.15 22.36 8.93
CA ASN A 47 7.33 21.50 9.18
C ASN A 47 7.19 20.09 8.59
N PRO A 48 6.90 19.96 7.28
CA PRO A 48 6.85 18.65 6.66
C PRO A 48 8.24 18.01 6.68
N ARG A 49 8.28 16.68 6.71
CA ARG A 49 9.51 15.91 6.61
C ARG A 49 9.34 14.82 5.57
N LYS A 50 10.20 14.76 4.56
CA LYS A 50 10.20 13.64 3.62
C LYS A 50 10.57 12.35 4.37
N ILE A 51 9.77 11.30 4.18
CA ILE A 51 9.91 10.00 4.86
C ILE A 51 10.06 8.83 3.90
N GLY A 52 9.83 9.05 2.61
CA GLY A 52 10.00 8.03 1.58
C GLY A 52 9.82 8.65 0.20
N GLU A 53 10.23 7.88 -0.80
CA GLU A 53 10.11 8.18 -2.22
C GLU A 53 9.83 6.90 -2.98
N GLY A 54 9.20 7.04 -4.14
CA GLY A 54 9.05 5.99 -5.14
C GLY A 54 9.04 6.63 -6.53
N VAL A 55 9.06 5.80 -7.57
CA VAL A 55 9.18 6.28 -8.96
C VAL A 55 8.09 7.29 -9.31
N TYR A 56 6.86 7.08 -8.82
CA TYR A 56 5.74 7.97 -9.13
C TYR A 56 5.56 9.15 -8.17
N GLY A 57 6.37 9.31 -7.11
CA GLY A 57 6.18 10.46 -6.24
C GLY A 57 6.92 10.44 -4.91
N GLU A 58 6.47 11.34 -4.04
CA GLU A 58 7.14 11.70 -2.79
C GLU A 58 6.22 11.46 -1.59
N VAL A 59 6.79 11.05 -0.45
CA VAL A 59 6.01 10.84 0.78
C VAL A 59 6.53 11.73 1.91
N PHE A 60 5.65 12.55 2.49
CA PHE A 60 5.99 13.46 3.59
C PHE A 60 5.19 13.14 4.86
N ALA A 61 5.85 13.11 6.01
CA ALA A 61 5.17 13.23 7.30
C ALA A 61 4.79 14.71 7.53
N THR A 62 3.50 14.98 7.73
CA THR A 62 2.97 16.32 8.03
C THR A 62 1.68 16.23 8.86
N SER A 63 0.89 17.30 8.95
CA SER A 63 -0.41 17.34 9.60
C SER A 63 -1.53 17.72 8.64
N TYR A 64 -2.73 17.18 8.82
CA TYR A 64 -3.93 17.58 8.08
C TYR A 64 -5.08 17.76 9.06
N SER A 65 -5.58 18.99 9.18
CA SER A 65 -6.65 19.34 10.12
C SER A 65 -6.38 18.89 11.56
N GLY A 66 -5.13 19.02 12.02
CA GLY A 66 -4.68 18.69 13.37
C GLY A 66 -4.29 17.23 13.61
N GLN A 67 -4.39 16.36 12.60
CA GLN A 67 -3.98 14.96 12.67
C GLN A 67 -2.64 14.77 11.97
N SER A 68 -1.71 14.02 12.57
CA SER A 68 -0.47 13.63 11.89
C SER A 68 -0.74 12.58 10.81
N ILE A 69 -0.19 12.82 9.62
CA ILE A 69 -0.43 12.02 8.41
C ILE A 69 0.87 11.73 7.67
N ALA A 70 0.83 10.71 6.81
CA ALA A 70 1.74 10.54 5.69
C ALA A 70 1.04 11.07 4.42
N LEU A 71 1.63 12.07 3.77
CA LEU A 71 1.12 12.68 2.55
C LEU A 71 1.91 12.14 1.35
N LYS A 72 1.30 11.27 0.53
CA LYS A 72 1.86 10.83 -0.75
C LYS A 72 1.46 11.83 -1.84
N VAL A 73 2.45 12.41 -2.52
CA VAL A 73 2.29 13.44 -3.55
C VAL A 73 2.75 12.87 -4.89
N ILE A 74 1.82 12.73 -5.83
CA ILE A 74 2.03 12.10 -7.14
C ILE A 74 1.78 13.14 -8.24
N PRO A 75 2.81 13.58 -8.99
CA PRO A 75 2.59 14.41 -10.17
C PRO A 75 1.91 13.62 -11.29
N PHE A 76 1.00 14.28 -12.00
CA PHE A 76 0.28 13.65 -13.11
C PHE A 76 -0.18 14.67 -14.14
N TYR A 77 -0.66 14.20 -15.29
CA TYR A 77 -1.32 15.07 -16.26
C TYR A 77 -2.82 14.84 -16.31
N GLY A 78 -3.57 15.93 -16.40
CA GLY A 78 -5.02 15.91 -16.50
C GLY A 78 -5.47 15.59 -17.93
N ASN A 79 -6.13 16.55 -18.58
CA ASN A 79 -6.54 16.40 -19.98
C ASN A 79 -5.46 16.83 -20.97
N GLU A 80 -4.42 17.54 -20.49
CA GLU A 80 -3.35 18.11 -21.29
C GLU A 80 -1.98 17.77 -20.68
N PHE A 81 -0.99 17.50 -21.54
CA PHE A 81 0.39 17.27 -21.13
C PHE A 81 1.10 18.61 -20.86
N ILE A 82 1.24 18.94 -19.58
CA ILE A 82 1.97 20.15 -19.15
C ILE A 82 3.48 19.89 -19.19
N PHE A 83 3.92 18.82 -18.55
CA PHE A 83 5.30 18.34 -18.60
C PHE A 83 5.37 17.09 -19.48
N LYS A 84 6.32 17.05 -20.42
CA LYS A 84 6.42 16.00 -21.46
C LYS A 84 7.70 15.16 -21.35
N GLU A 85 8.59 15.54 -20.46
CA GLU A 85 9.80 14.79 -20.18
C GLU A 85 9.51 13.75 -19.10
N LYS A 86 10.49 12.86 -18.87
CA LYS A 86 10.41 11.87 -17.82
C LYS A 86 10.67 12.53 -16.47
N VAL A 87 9.99 12.06 -15.44
CA VAL A 87 10.20 12.39 -14.03
C VAL A 87 10.57 11.09 -13.34
N ASN A 88 11.71 11.05 -12.66
CA ASN A 88 12.25 9.87 -12.00
C ASN A 88 12.47 8.70 -12.98
N GLY A 89 12.84 9.02 -14.22
CA GLY A 89 13.00 8.03 -15.29
C GLY A 89 11.71 7.58 -15.98
N GLU A 90 10.52 7.95 -15.49
CA GLU A 90 9.23 7.53 -16.05
C GLU A 90 8.35 8.68 -16.55
N TYR A 91 7.40 8.38 -17.44
CA TYR A 91 6.42 9.39 -17.86
C TYR A 91 5.37 9.58 -16.78
N LEU A 92 4.93 10.83 -16.57
CA LEU A 92 3.82 11.13 -15.68
C LEU A 92 2.59 10.30 -16.04
N LEU A 93 1.87 9.83 -15.02
CA LEU A 93 0.61 9.12 -15.21
C LEU A 93 -0.49 10.10 -15.67
N ASP A 94 -1.51 9.56 -16.33
CA ASP A 94 -2.74 10.30 -16.59
C ASP A 94 -3.74 10.15 -15.44
N ALA A 95 -4.78 10.99 -15.43
CA ALA A 95 -5.80 10.95 -14.39
C ALA A 95 -6.54 9.59 -14.28
N ALA A 96 -6.68 8.83 -15.37
CA ALA A 96 -7.31 7.51 -15.36
C ALA A 96 -6.36 6.45 -14.76
N SER A 97 -5.07 6.55 -15.01
CA SER A 97 -4.04 5.63 -14.49
C SER A 97 -3.79 5.78 -12.99
N ILE A 98 -4.13 6.93 -12.38
CA ILE A 98 -4.05 7.11 -10.92
C ILE A 98 -5.26 6.55 -10.18
N LEU A 99 -6.42 6.50 -10.83
CA LEU A 99 -7.67 6.05 -10.20
C LEU A 99 -7.56 4.69 -9.50
N PRO A 100 -6.91 3.65 -10.07
CA PRO A 100 -6.75 2.36 -9.41
C PRO A 100 -6.14 2.47 -8.01
N GLU A 101 -5.07 3.25 -7.84
CA GLU A 101 -4.41 3.41 -6.55
C GLU A 101 -5.34 4.06 -5.51
N ILE A 102 -6.08 5.10 -5.92
CA ILE A 102 -7.05 5.78 -5.05
C ILE A 102 -8.19 4.85 -4.66
N LEU A 103 -8.79 4.17 -5.63
CA LEU A 103 -9.95 3.28 -5.41
C LEU A 103 -9.56 2.11 -4.50
N ILE A 104 -8.41 1.49 -4.74
CA ILE A 104 -7.93 0.39 -3.89
C ILE A 104 -7.73 0.87 -2.45
N ASN A 105 -7.10 2.03 -2.25
CA ASN A 105 -6.91 2.57 -0.90
C ASN A 105 -8.24 2.96 -0.22
N GLN A 106 -9.23 3.46 -0.97
CA GLN A 106 -10.57 3.72 -0.45
C GLN A 106 -11.27 2.43 0.01
N GLU A 107 -11.28 1.39 -0.82
CA GLU A 107 -11.93 0.11 -0.53
C GLU A 107 -11.23 -0.63 0.63
N LEU A 108 -9.89 -0.66 0.65
CA LEU A 108 -9.13 -1.26 1.76
C LEU A 108 -9.35 -0.52 3.07
N SER A 109 -9.40 0.82 3.04
CA SER A 109 -9.69 1.62 4.23
C SER A 109 -11.09 1.34 4.78
N ALA A 110 -12.07 1.06 3.91
CA ALA A 110 -13.44 0.74 4.31
C ALA A 110 -13.58 -0.63 5.01
N LEU A 111 -12.59 -1.52 4.88
CA LEU A 111 -12.57 -2.80 5.60
C LEU A 111 -12.44 -2.64 7.12
N SER A 112 -12.10 -1.45 7.62
CA SER A 112 -11.98 -1.17 9.06
C SER A 112 -13.30 -1.06 9.83
N ASP A 113 -14.45 -1.06 9.14
CA ASP A 113 -15.77 -0.96 9.78
C ASP A 113 -16.14 -2.25 10.53
N VAL A 114 -16.01 -2.21 11.86
CA VAL A 114 -16.32 -3.32 12.78
C VAL A 114 -17.81 -3.66 12.88
N SER A 115 -18.70 -2.85 12.29
CA SER A 115 -20.12 -3.19 12.22
C SER A 115 -20.43 -4.21 11.13
N GLU A 116 -19.50 -4.42 10.19
CA GLU A 116 -19.57 -5.44 9.15
C GLU A 116 -19.05 -6.80 9.62
N ASN A 117 -19.56 -7.89 9.05
CA ASN A 117 -19.25 -9.27 9.50
C ASN A 117 -17.82 -9.74 9.14
N PHE A 118 -17.13 -9.03 8.24
CA PHE A 118 -15.76 -9.30 7.79
C PHE A 118 -15.01 -7.97 7.73
N SER A 119 -14.30 -7.64 8.80
CA SER A 119 -13.60 -6.37 8.96
C SER A 119 -12.16 -6.56 9.43
N THR A 120 -11.26 -5.72 8.97
CA THR A 120 -9.88 -5.62 9.47
C THR A 120 -9.46 -4.14 9.56
N PRO A 121 -8.90 -3.69 10.69
CA PRO A 121 -8.39 -2.33 10.82
C PRO A 121 -6.94 -2.17 10.31
N ASN A 122 -6.37 -3.22 9.74
CA ASN A 122 -4.93 -3.32 9.51
C ASN A 122 -4.50 -2.89 8.11
N PHE A 123 -5.36 -2.32 7.27
CA PHE A 123 -4.91 -1.56 6.10
C PHE A 123 -4.76 -0.10 6.48
N ILE A 124 -3.75 0.60 5.95
CA ILE A 124 -3.55 2.02 6.25
C ILE A 124 -4.79 2.82 5.85
N PRO A 125 -5.44 3.54 6.79
CA PRO A 125 -6.58 4.37 6.45
C PRO A 125 -6.21 5.49 5.49
N LEU A 126 -6.95 5.58 4.39
CA LEU A 126 -6.95 6.74 3.50
C LEU A 126 -7.89 7.80 4.09
N LEU A 127 -7.33 8.90 4.57
CA LEU A 127 -8.09 9.93 5.28
C LEU A 127 -8.72 10.92 4.32
N LYS A 128 -7.95 11.35 3.32
CA LYS A 128 -8.37 12.36 2.36
C LYS A 128 -7.53 12.28 1.09
N VAL A 129 -8.14 12.59 -0.05
CA VAL A 129 -7.44 12.81 -1.31
C VAL A 129 -7.86 14.18 -1.83
N ASP A 130 -6.87 14.95 -2.26
CA ASP A 130 -7.05 16.24 -2.91
C ASP A 130 -6.29 16.24 -4.25
N VAL A 131 -6.89 16.82 -5.29
CA VAL A 131 -6.19 17.15 -6.54
C VAL A 131 -5.85 18.63 -6.51
N VAL A 132 -4.56 18.92 -6.49
CA VAL A 132 -4.02 20.29 -6.38
C VAL A 132 -3.25 20.67 -7.64
N LYS A 133 -3.17 21.97 -7.90
CA LYS A 133 -2.32 22.53 -8.97
C LYS A 133 -1.33 23.56 -8.45
N GLY A 134 -0.26 23.76 -9.21
CA GLY A 134 0.67 24.88 -9.06
C GLY A 134 2.12 24.45 -8.87
N LEU A 135 2.97 25.42 -8.56
CA LEU A 135 4.36 25.14 -8.18
C LEU A 135 4.42 24.26 -6.93
N TYR A 136 5.48 23.46 -6.81
CA TYR A 136 5.70 22.64 -5.63
C TYR A 136 5.94 23.55 -4.41
N PRO A 137 5.24 23.35 -3.28
CA PRO A 137 5.40 24.18 -2.09
C PRO A 137 6.84 24.23 -1.58
N GLU A 138 7.31 25.43 -1.21
CA GLU A 138 8.69 25.65 -0.74
C GLU A 138 9.00 24.81 0.51
N GLU A 139 8.02 24.65 1.40
CA GLU A 139 8.17 23.84 2.61
C GLU A 139 8.46 22.37 2.29
N PHE A 140 7.85 21.82 1.23
CA PHE A 140 8.14 20.46 0.79
C PHE A 140 9.45 20.36 0.01
N LEU A 141 9.84 21.39 -0.74
CA LEU A 141 11.15 21.44 -1.41
C LEU A 141 12.29 21.45 -0.40
N VAL A 142 12.17 22.23 0.69
CA VAL A 142 13.13 22.21 1.80
C VAL A 142 13.20 20.82 2.43
N ALA A 143 12.06 20.19 2.70
CA ALA A 143 12.02 18.84 3.25
C ALA A 143 12.63 17.77 2.31
N TRP A 144 12.49 17.97 0.99
CA TRP A 144 13.11 17.12 -0.03
C TRP A 144 14.63 17.29 -0.01
N ASP A 145 15.13 18.54 0.00
CA ASP A 145 16.57 18.84 0.05
C ASP A 145 17.21 18.29 1.34
N GLU A 146 16.54 18.41 2.48
CA GLU A 146 17.02 17.85 3.75
C GLU A 146 17.17 16.32 3.68
N PHE A 147 16.22 15.64 3.04
CA PHE A 147 16.27 14.20 2.85
C PHE A 147 17.40 13.79 1.90
N ASP A 148 17.52 14.45 0.73
CA ASP A 148 18.56 14.18 -0.25
C ASP A 148 19.96 14.37 0.35
N ASN A 149 20.18 15.43 1.13
CA ASN A 149 21.45 15.68 1.80
C ASN A 149 21.84 14.59 2.82
N VAL A 150 20.86 13.91 3.43
CA VAL A 150 21.10 12.91 4.49
C VAL A 150 21.16 11.48 3.92
N ASN A 151 20.26 11.14 3.00
CA ASN A 151 20.07 9.78 2.50
C ASN A 151 20.53 9.61 1.05
N GLY A 152 20.58 10.70 0.27
CA GLY A 152 20.51 10.66 -1.19
C GLY A 152 19.08 10.42 -1.68
N SER A 153 18.68 11.11 -2.73
CA SER A 153 17.43 10.89 -3.48
C SER A 153 17.76 10.29 -4.85
N GLU A 154 17.00 9.28 -5.25
CA GLU A 154 17.04 8.74 -6.62
C GLU A 154 16.08 9.50 -7.55
N ASN A 155 15.12 10.23 -6.96
CA ASN A 155 14.15 11.04 -7.70
C ASN A 155 14.73 12.39 -8.15
N ASP A 156 14.14 12.94 -9.22
CA ASP A 156 14.36 14.31 -9.67
C ASP A 156 13.74 15.31 -8.68
N ARG A 157 14.37 16.46 -8.47
CA ARG A 157 13.85 17.45 -7.52
C ARG A 157 12.52 18.02 -8.03
N PRO A 158 11.45 18.12 -7.22
CA PRO A 158 10.14 18.54 -7.71
C PRO A 158 10.04 19.90 -8.41
N SER A 159 10.99 20.80 -8.13
CA SER A 159 11.11 22.08 -8.84
C SER A 159 11.44 21.96 -10.33
N GLU A 160 11.95 20.81 -10.78
CA GLU A 160 12.36 20.58 -12.17
C GLU A 160 11.17 20.33 -13.10
N TYR A 161 10.08 19.76 -12.57
CA TYR A 161 8.88 19.43 -13.32
C TYR A 161 7.61 20.20 -12.88
N ALA A 162 7.62 20.83 -11.71
CA ALA A 162 6.49 21.63 -11.24
C ALA A 162 6.33 22.94 -12.03
N SER A 163 5.08 23.35 -12.26
CA SER A 163 4.70 24.63 -12.89
C SER A 163 3.35 25.10 -12.37
N GLU A 164 2.97 26.35 -12.67
CA GLU A 164 1.65 26.91 -12.32
C GLU A 164 0.44 26.08 -12.81
N GLN A 165 0.63 25.20 -13.80
CA GLN A 165 -0.41 24.33 -14.35
C GLN A 165 -0.20 22.85 -14.01
N GLN A 166 0.91 22.48 -13.38
CA GLN A 166 1.20 21.08 -13.02
C GLN A 166 0.19 20.61 -11.98
N LEU A 167 -0.36 19.40 -12.20
CA LEU A 167 -1.31 18.77 -11.29
C LEU A 167 -0.61 17.74 -10.42
N PHE A 168 -1.11 17.61 -9.20
CA PHE A 168 -0.67 16.61 -8.23
C PHE A 168 -1.87 15.98 -7.54
N VAL A 169 -1.79 14.69 -7.28
CA VAL A 169 -2.64 14.03 -6.30
C VAL A 169 -1.93 14.08 -4.96
N ALA A 170 -2.62 14.60 -3.94
CA ALA A 170 -2.16 14.65 -2.56
C ALA A 170 -3.01 13.67 -1.72
N MET A 171 -2.48 12.48 -1.46
CA MET A 171 -3.15 11.44 -0.67
C MET A 171 -2.70 11.52 0.78
N SER A 172 -3.62 11.94 1.66
CA SER A 172 -3.42 11.97 3.11
C SER A 172 -3.79 10.62 3.72
N MET A 173 -2.78 9.92 4.22
CA MET A 173 -2.89 8.58 4.81
C MET A 173 -2.55 8.62 6.29
N ALA A 174 -3.13 7.74 7.09
CA ALA A 174 -2.76 7.64 8.50
C ALA A 174 -1.30 7.20 8.65
N MET A 175 -0.63 7.67 9.71
CA MET A 175 0.72 7.21 10.03
C MET A 175 0.73 5.73 10.41
N GLY A 176 1.45 4.91 9.64
CA GLY A 176 1.58 3.47 9.84
C GLY A 176 2.70 3.02 10.76
N GLY A 177 3.56 3.93 11.22
CA GLY A 177 4.69 3.60 12.09
C GLY A 177 5.98 3.34 11.31
N VAL A 178 6.68 2.27 11.67
CA VAL A 178 7.99 1.91 11.09
C VAL A 178 7.83 0.63 10.28
N ASP A 179 8.40 0.58 9.08
CA ASP A 179 8.38 -0.61 8.23
C ASP A 179 9.17 -1.79 8.82
N LEU A 180 8.90 -3.02 8.37
CA LEU A 180 9.56 -4.22 8.87
C LEU A 180 11.04 -4.33 8.50
N GLU A 181 11.52 -3.59 7.50
CA GLU A 181 12.94 -3.55 7.17
C GLU A 181 13.74 -2.85 8.29
N HIS A 182 13.17 -1.78 8.85
CA HIS A 182 13.79 -1.01 9.93
C HIS A 182 13.33 -1.42 11.34
N TYR A 183 12.19 -2.10 11.47
CA TYR A 183 11.65 -2.52 12.76
C TYR A 183 12.41 -3.72 13.35
N LYS A 184 12.85 -3.59 14.62
CA LYS A 184 13.56 -4.65 15.34
C LYS A 184 12.62 -5.46 16.21
N MET A 185 12.29 -6.66 15.75
CA MET A 185 11.50 -7.62 16.52
C MET A 185 12.29 -8.15 17.72
N CYS A 186 11.62 -8.24 18.86
CA CYS A 186 12.21 -8.66 20.14
C CYS A 186 12.18 -10.17 20.35
N ASP A 187 11.12 -10.86 19.90
CA ASP A 187 10.93 -12.29 20.13
C ASP A 187 10.13 -13.00 19.02
N GLU A 188 10.03 -14.33 19.13
CA GLU A 188 9.27 -15.19 18.22
C GLU A 188 7.77 -14.86 18.22
N ASN A 189 7.21 -14.47 19.36
CA ASN A 189 5.77 -14.22 19.47
C ASN A 189 5.36 -12.98 18.70
N GLN A 190 6.19 -11.94 18.70
CA GLN A 190 5.97 -10.75 17.87
C GLN A 190 5.96 -11.09 16.38
N VAL A 191 6.90 -11.93 15.93
CA VAL A 191 6.95 -12.38 14.53
C VAL A 191 5.68 -13.12 14.15
N ILE A 192 5.28 -14.11 14.95
CA ILE A 192 4.07 -14.89 14.68
C ILE A 192 2.82 -14.01 14.75
N SER A 193 2.76 -13.05 15.68
CA SER A 193 1.67 -12.08 15.80
C SER A 193 1.54 -11.20 14.56
N VAL A 194 2.65 -10.71 14.01
CA VAL A 194 2.67 -9.91 12.78
C VAL A 194 2.17 -10.74 11.60
N LEU A 195 2.72 -11.95 11.43
CA LEU A 195 2.32 -12.83 10.33
C LEU A 195 0.83 -13.19 10.38
N PHE A 196 0.26 -13.47 11.56
CA PHE A 196 -1.17 -13.75 11.67
C PHE A 196 -2.04 -12.50 11.49
N GLN A 197 -1.62 -11.32 11.97
CA GLN A 197 -2.36 -10.07 11.68
C GLN A 197 -2.45 -9.81 10.18
N ILE A 198 -1.36 -10.05 9.44
CA ILE A 198 -1.33 -9.94 7.98
C ILE A 198 -2.23 -11.00 7.36
N ALA A 199 -2.10 -12.27 7.77
CA ALA A 199 -2.91 -13.37 7.24
C ALA A 199 -4.42 -13.12 7.39
N ILE A 200 -4.86 -12.68 8.58
CA ILE A 200 -6.28 -12.35 8.84
C ILE A 200 -6.73 -11.20 7.93
N SER A 201 -5.88 -10.19 7.73
CA SER A 201 -6.24 -9.02 6.93
C SER A 201 -6.36 -9.37 5.45
N LEU A 202 -5.47 -10.23 4.95
CA LEU A 202 -5.54 -10.77 3.59
C LEU A 202 -6.80 -11.61 3.40
N VAL A 203 -7.16 -12.48 4.35
CA VAL A 203 -8.42 -13.26 4.26
C VAL A 203 -9.64 -12.34 4.18
N VAL A 204 -9.70 -11.27 5.00
CA VAL A 204 -10.81 -10.30 4.92
C VAL A 204 -10.85 -9.61 3.56
N ALA A 205 -9.70 -9.23 3.00
CA ALA A 205 -9.63 -8.54 1.72
C ALA A 205 -9.92 -9.48 0.52
N GLU A 206 -9.46 -10.74 0.57
CA GLU A 206 -9.79 -11.79 -0.40
C GLU A 206 -11.31 -12.00 -0.46
N GLU A 207 -11.95 -12.20 0.70
CA GLU A 207 -13.39 -12.48 0.80
C GLU A 207 -14.27 -11.29 0.38
N ARG A 208 -13.85 -10.06 0.68
CA ARG A 208 -14.68 -8.87 0.41
C ARG A 208 -14.43 -8.22 -0.94
N LEU A 209 -13.22 -8.33 -1.46
CA LEU A 209 -12.76 -7.52 -2.60
C LEU A 209 -12.04 -8.33 -3.68
N GLU A 210 -11.91 -9.65 -3.54
CA GLU A 210 -11.06 -10.47 -4.42
C GLU A 210 -9.64 -9.89 -4.51
N PHE A 211 -9.14 -9.41 -3.37
CA PHE A 211 -7.91 -8.64 -3.30
C PHE A 211 -6.66 -9.52 -3.28
N GLU A 212 -5.72 -9.18 -4.15
CA GLU A 212 -4.33 -9.65 -4.11
C GLU A 212 -3.42 -8.48 -3.78
N HIS A 213 -2.49 -8.57 -2.82
CA HIS A 213 -1.59 -7.45 -2.56
C HIS A 213 -0.60 -7.21 -3.69
N ARG A 214 -0.08 -8.30 -4.28
CA ARG A 214 0.89 -8.36 -5.39
C ARG A 214 2.27 -7.75 -5.14
N ASP A 215 2.44 -6.94 -4.12
CA ASP A 215 3.78 -6.43 -3.75
C ASP A 215 4.03 -6.29 -2.23
N LEU A 216 3.79 -7.35 -1.47
CA LEU A 216 3.85 -7.30 0.00
C LEU A 216 5.27 -7.60 0.55
N HIS A 217 6.26 -6.82 0.13
CA HIS A 217 7.61 -6.92 0.68
C HIS A 217 7.70 -6.30 2.09
N ILE A 218 8.82 -6.48 2.79
CA ILE A 218 8.98 -6.03 4.18
C ILE A 218 8.87 -4.50 4.36
N GLY A 219 9.18 -3.72 3.33
CA GLY A 219 8.99 -2.26 3.32
C GLY A 219 7.51 -1.84 3.32
N ASN A 220 6.63 -2.71 2.83
CA ASN A 220 5.19 -2.48 2.70
C ASN A 220 4.37 -2.98 3.90
N VAL A 221 5.04 -3.40 4.98
CA VAL A 221 4.40 -3.74 6.24
C VAL A 221 4.91 -2.81 7.32
N LEU A 222 4.03 -1.98 7.85
CA LEU A 222 4.34 -0.99 8.88
C LEU A 222 3.87 -1.49 10.25
N VAL A 223 4.65 -1.19 11.29
CA VAL A 223 4.38 -1.58 12.67
C VAL A 223 4.26 -0.34 13.55
N LEU A 224 3.11 -0.23 14.22
CA LEU A 224 2.88 0.66 15.34
C LEU A 224 3.09 -0.12 16.64
N GLU A 225 3.53 0.54 17.72
CA GLU A 225 3.64 -0.12 19.05
C GLU A 225 2.32 -0.75 19.54
N LYS A 226 1.18 -0.42 18.91
CA LYS A 226 -0.16 -0.94 19.23
C LYS A 226 -0.79 -1.85 18.14
N GLY A 227 -0.11 -2.13 17.02
CA GLY A 227 -0.66 -2.97 15.94
C GLY A 227 0.19 -3.00 14.66
N THR A 228 -0.14 -3.90 13.73
CA THR A 228 0.53 -4.00 12.41
C THR A 228 -0.42 -3.52 11.31
N THR A 229 0.11 -2.75 10.37
CA THR A 229 -0.62 -2.26 9.20
C THR A 229 0.05 -2.70 7.90
N VAL A 230 -0.76 -3.09 6.93
CA VAL A 230 -0.38 -3.46 5.58
C VAL A 230 -0.59 -2.24 4.69
N PHE A 231 0.46 -1.87 3.97
CA PHE A 231 0.46 -0.78 3.00
C PHE A 231 0.76 -1.37 1.62
N ARG A 232 0.02 -0.92 0.62
CA ARG A 232 0.22 -1.35 -0.76
C ARG A 232 0.98 -0.28 -1.51
N ASP A 233 2.21 -0.57 -1.91
CA ASP A 233 2.84 0.09 -3.05
C ASP A 233 2.61 -0.75 -4.30
N LEU A 234 2.38 -0.12 -5.44
CA LEU A 234 2.20 -0.81 -6.72
C LEU A 234 3.20 -0.22 -7.69
N GLU A 235 4.10 -1.07 -8.18
CA GLU A 235 4.86 -0.77 -9.37
C GLU A 235 4.77 -1.94 -10.36
N GLU A 236 4.42 -1.61 -11.61
CA GLU A 236 4.49 -2.53 -12.73
C GLU A 236 5.84 -2.31 -13.42
N ASP A 237 6.78 -3.21 -13.20
CA ASP A 237 8.06 -3.20 -13.88
C ASP A 237 8.42 -4.62 -14.39
N GLU A 238 8.73 -4.72 -15.68
CA GLU A 238 9.19 -5.97 -16.30
C GLU A 238 10.56 -6.41 -15.74
N GLU A 239 11.37 -5.49 -15.21
CA GLU A 239 12.64 -5.79 -14.55
C GLU A 239 12.44 -6.60 -13.25
N LEU A 240 11.30 -6.47 -12.56
CA LEU A 240 10.95 -7.25 -11.35
C LEU A 240 11.01 -8.76 -11.60
N PHE A 241 10.68 -9.23 -12.81
CA PHE A 241 10.70 -10.66 -13.12
C PHE A 241 12.09 -11.19 -13.49
N THR A 242 13.01 -10.29 -13.83
CA THR A 242 14.39 -10.62 -14.23
C THR A 242 15.41 -10.35 -13.12
N GLY A 243 15.03 -9.61 -12.07
CA GLY A 243 15.82 -9.37 -10.88
C GLY A 243 16.23 -10.65 -10.13
N GLY A 244 17.35 -10.57 -9.42
CA GLY A 244 17.90 -11.64 -8.61
C GLY A 244 18.62 -11.10 -7.37
N GLY A 245 18.94 -11.98 -6.41
CA GLY A 245 19.62 -11.60 -5.16
C GLY A 245 18.71 -11.47 -3.94
N ASP A 246 17.39 -11.36 -4.15
CA ASP A 246 16.37 -11.41 -3.11
C ASP A 246 15.25 -12.40 -3.46
N TYR A 247 14.65 -13.04 -2.45
CA TYR A 247 13.51 -13.94 -2.60
C TYR A 247 12.27 -13.21 -3.13
N GLN A 248 12.21 -11.88 -2.97
CA GLN A 248 11.17 -11.03 -3.54
C GLN A 248 11.00 -11.27 -5.05
N PHE A 249 12.11 -11.37 -5.79
CA PHE A 249 12.05 -11.59 -7.24
C PHE A 249 11.51 -12.97 -7.63
N ASP A 250 11.71 -13.98 -6.77
CA ASP A 250 11.09 -15.30 -6.97
C ASP A 250 9.57 -15.24 -6.81
N ILE A 251 9.06 -14.39 -5.91
CA ILE A 251 7.61 -14.23 -5.71
C ILE A 251 6.93 -13.71 -6.98
N TYR A 252 7.51 -12.71 -7.65
CA TYR A 252 6.96 -12.23 -8.92
C TYR A 252 6.89 -13.35 -9.97
N ARG A 253 7.96 -14.16 -10.10
CA ARG A 253 7.98 -15.32 -11.00
C ARG A 253 6.94 -16.37 -10.63
N MET A 254 6.75 -16.63 -9.32
CA MET A 254 5.75 -17.57 -8.81
C MET A 254 4.33 -17.08 -9.12
N MET A 255 4.02 -15.80 -8.91
CA MET A 255 2.73 -15.21 -9.27
C MET A 255 2.45 -15.34 -10.78
N ARG A 256 3.42 -14.95 -11.62
CA ARG A 256 3.31 -15.05 -13.08
C ARG A 256 3.06 -16.48 -13.56
N ASN A 257 3.69 -17.46 -12.91
CA ASN A 257 3.44 -18.87 -13.20
C ASN A 257 2.04 -19.30 -12.73
N ALA A 258 1.63 -18.94 -11.52
CA ALA A 258 0.35 -19.32 -10.96
C ALA A 258 -0.85 -18.76 -11.75
N ASN A 259 -0.75 -17.53 -12.26
CA ASN A 259 -1.79 -16.91 -13.09
C ASN A 259 -1.58 -17.09 -14.60
N GLN A 260 -0.50 -17.77 -15.03
CA GLN A 260 -0.15 -17.95 -16.45
C GLN A 260 -0.04 -16.63 -17.23
N GLY A 261 0.30 -15.53 -16.55
CA GLY A 261 0.37 -14.17 -17.09
C GLY A 261 -0.97 -13.42 -17.15
N ASP A 262 -2.06 -14.00 -16.65
CA ASP A 262 -3.35 -13.32 -16.53
C ASP A 262 -3.45 -12.53 -15.21
N TRP A 263 -3.00 -11.28 -15.25
CA TRP A 263 -3.05 -10.36 -14.10
C TRP A 263 -4.45 -9.76 -13.87
N MET A 264 -5.40 -9.97 -14.78
CA MET A 264 -6.76 -9.45 -14.63
C MET A 264 -7.64 -10.40 -13.81
N SER A 265 -7.37 -11.70 -13.87
CA SER A 265 -8.06 -12.69 -13.06
C SER A 265 -7.58 -12.68 -11.61
N PHE A 266 -8.52 -12.86 -10.68
CA PHE A 266 -8.22 -13.04 -9.27
C PHE A 266 -7.50 -14.37 -9.01
N ASN A 267 -6.34 -14.31 -8.38
CA ASN A 267 -5.58 -15.48 -7.95
C ASN A 267 -5.01 -15.32 -6.52
N PRO A 268 -5.75 -15.73 -5.47
CA PRO A 268 -5.35 -15.53 -4.08
C PRO A 268 -4.06 -16.27 -3.68
N ARG A 269 -3.54 -17.17 -4.51
CA ARG A 269 -2.23 -17.81 -4.29
C ARG A 269 -1.10 -16.79 -4.22
N SER A 270 -1.23 -15.65 -4.89
CA SER A 270 -0.25 -14.57 -4.79
C SER A 270 -0.08 -14.07 -3.35
N ASN A 271 -1.17 -13.95 -2.60
CA ASN A 271 -1.13 -13.58 -1.18
C ASN A 271 -0.43 -14.66 -0.33
N CYS A 272 -0.63 -15.95 -0.64
CA CYS A 272 0.10 -17.04 0.01
C CYS A 272 1.61 -16.94 -0.22
N PHE A 273 2.03 -16.65 -1.45
CA PHE A 273 3.45 -16.50 -1.80
C PHE A 273 4.09 -15.33 -1.06
N TRP A 274 3.39 -14.19 -0.99
CA TRP A 274 3.85 -13.03 -0.26
C TRP A 274 3.91 -13.25 1.25
N LEU A 275 2.90 -13.91 1.83
CA LEU A 275 2.92 -14.26 3.25
C LEU A 275 4.04 -15.26 3.57
N HIS A 276 4.35 -16.18 2.65
CA HIS A 276 5.51 -17.07 2.75
C HIS A 276 6.82 -16.28 2.70
N TYR A 277 6.97 -15.34 1.77
CA TYR A 277 8.12 -14.43 1.71
C TYR A 277 8.35 -13.70 3.03
N LEU A 278 7.29 -13.10 3.60
CA LEU A 278 7.37 -12.41 4.88
C LEU A 278 7.81 -13.35 6.00
N ALA A 279 7.28 -14.57 6.05
CA ALA A 279 7.67 -15.57 7.03
C ALA A 279 9.16 -15.93 6.91
N VAL A 280 9.64 -16.17 5.69
CA VAL A 280 11.06 -16.45 5.42
C VAL A 280 11.95 -15.29 5.87
N LYS A 281 11.57 -14.05 5.57
CA LYS A 281 12.32 -12.84 5.97
C LYS A 281 12.36 -12.68 7.49
N LEU A 282 11.19 -12.72 8.14
CA LEU A 282 11.06 -12.47 9.58
C LEU A 282 11.70 -13.57 10.44
N PHE A 283 11.69 -14.83 10.00
CA PHE A 283 12.39 -15.89 10.75
C PHE A 283 13.91 -15.82 10.63
N ASN A 284 14.45 -15.05 9.68
CA ASN A 284 15.88 -14.93 9.46
C ASN A 284 16.53 -13.94 10.45
N GLN A 285 17.80 -14.16 10.80
CA GLN A 285 18.45 -13.55 11.97
C GLN A 285 18.66 -12.04 11.89
N HIS A 286 18.57 -11.44 10.71
CA HIS A 286 18.82 -10.03 10.53
C HIS A 286 17.73 -9.17 11.21
N LEU A 287 16.47 -9.61 11.16
CA LEU A 287 15.33 -8.90 11.78
C LEU A 287 15.08 -9.31 13.24
N CYS A 288 15.51 -10.52 13.61
CA CYS A 288 15.27 -11.13 14.92
C CYS A 288 16.58 -11.59 15.58
N LYS A 289 17.51 -10.69 15.87
CA LYS A 289 18.83 -11.05 16.42
C LYS A 289 18.69 -11.77 17.77
N LYS A 290 18.96 -13.09 17.75
CA LYS A 290 18.97 -14.03 18.90
C LYS A 290 17.61 -14.44 19.49
N ALA A 291 16.48 -14.09 18.85
CA ALA A 291 15.15 -14.50 19.30
C ALA A 291 14.84 -15.98 18.97
N ILE A 292 15.15 -16.43 17.74
CA ILE A 292 14.75 -17.75 17.23
C ILE A 292 15.98 -18.65 17.05
N SER A 293 15.99 -19.78 17.76
CA SER A 293 17.07 -20.79 17.66
C SER A 293 17.13 -21.39 16.25
N LYS A 294 18.32 -21.86 15.81
CA LYS A 294 18.48 -22.50 14.49
C LYS A 294 17.61 -23.75 14.32
N LYS A 295 17.33 -24.48 15.40
CA LYS A 295 16.41 -25.63 15.36
C LYS A 295 14.98 -25.15 15.14
N ARG A 296 14.51 -24.22 15.97
CA ARG A 296 13.16 -23.65 15.90
C ARG A 296 12.87 -22.96 14.57
N ARG A 297 13.83 -22.22 14.01
CA ARG A 297 13.70 -21.62 12.66
C ARG A 297 13.40 -22.65 11.59
N ARG A 298 14.08 -23.80 11.60
CA ARG A 298 13.83 -24.86 10.61
C ARG A 298 12.44 -25.47 10.77
N GLU A 299 11.97 -25.61 12.00
CA GLU A 299 10.62 -26.07 12.29
C GLU A 299 9.57 -25.07 11.78
N LEU A 300 9.76 -23.78 12.06
CA LEU A 300 8.88 -22.70 11.58
C LEU A 300 8.87 -22.63 10.05
N LEU A 301 10.04 -22.59 9.39
CA LEU A 301 10.10 -22.55 7.92
C LEU A 301 9.38 -23.75 7.30
N LYS A 302 9.68 -24.98 7.76
CA LYS A 302 9.01 -26.18 7.25
C LYS A 302 7.48 -26.10 7.37
N LYS A 303 6.98 -25.53 8.47
CA LYS A 303 5.56 -25.35 8.69
C LYS A 303 4.97 -24.27 7.77
N TRP A 304 5.66 -23.15 7.59
CA TRP A 304 5.19 -22.05 6.74
C TRP A 304 5.33 -22.36 5.24
N ASP A 305 6.19 -23.31 4.85
CA ASP A 305 6.30 -23.82 3.47
C ASP A 305 4.96 -24.38 2.93
N HIS A 306 4.04 -24.81 3.79
CA HIS A 306 2.69 -25.22 3.38
C HIS A 306 1.91 -24.12 2.65
N LEU A 307 2.20 -22.84 2.90
CA LEU A 307 1.59 -21.73 2.15
C LEU A 307 1.82 -21.83 0.64
N LEU A 308 2.91 -22.47 0.20
CA LEU A 308 3.21 -22.63 -1.23
C LEU A 308 2.26 -23.61 -1.91
N GLU A 309 1.58 -24.46 -1.14
CA GLU A 309 0.64 -25.46 -1.64
C GLU A 309 -0.81 -24.94 -1.66
N PHE A 310 -1.15 -24.02 -0.76
CA PHE A 310 -2.51 -23.48 -0.60
C PHE A 310 -2.99 -22.67 -1.80
N ASP A 311 -4.29 -22.73 -2.05
CA ASP A 311 -5.00 -21.91 -3.02
C ASP A 311 -5.31 -20.51 -2.49
N SER A 312 -5.50 -20.35 -1.17
CA SER A 312 -5.72 -19.05 -0.51
C SER A 312 -5.17 -19.01 0.91
N VAL A 313 -5.01 -17.79 1.47
CA VAL A 313 -4.50 -17.61 2.84
C VAL A 313 -5.48 -18.19 3.87
N GLN A 314 -6.76 -18.34 3.53
CA GLN A 314 -7.79 -18.92 4.40
C GLN A 314 -7.43 -20.36 4.85
N GLU A 315 -6.76 -21.15 4.00
CA GLU A 315 -6.40 -22.53 4.32
C GLU A 315 -5.45 -22.65 5.52
N LEU A 316 -4.65 -21.62 5.80
CA LEU A 316 -3.78 -21.56 6.97
C LEU A 316 -4.58 -21.74 8.28
N PHE A 317 -5.82 -21.26 8.34
CA PHE A 317 -6.68 -21.35 9.53
C PHE A 317 -7.33 -22.72 9.72
N HIS A 318 -7.25 -23.59 8.72
CA HIS A 318 -7.79 -24.95 8.74
C HIS A 318 -6.69 -26.03 8.76
N HIS A 319 -5.42 -25.65 8.54
CA HIS A 319 -4.31 -26.59 8.44
C HIS A 319 -3.77 -27.01 9.83
N ASN A 320 -3.63 -28.32 10.03
CA ASN A 320 -3.31 -28.92 11.34
C ASN A 320 -2.02 -28.38 11.96
N ASP A 321 -1.00 -28.12 11.15
CA ASP A 321 0.29 -27.64 11.65
C ASP A 321 0.17 -26.25 12.30
N PHE A 322 -0.83 -25.45 11.92
CA PHE A 322 -1.06 -24.10 12.46
C PHE A 322 -1.91 -24.05 13.73
N LEU A 323 -2.66 -25.11 14.05
CA LEU A 323 -3.63 -25.12 15.15
C LEU A 323 -3.05 -24.71 16.50
N VAL A 324 -1.84 -25.18 16.85
CA VAL A 324 -1.20 -24.84 18.13
C VAL A 324 -0.87 -23.35 18.21
N ASP A 325 -0.31 -22.78 17.14
CA ASP A 325 0.05 -21.37 17.10
C ASP A 325 -1.22 -20.50 17.06
N LEU A 326 -2.26 -20.91 16.33
CA LEU A 326 -3.56 -20.23 16.33
C LEU A 326 -4.19 -20.24 17.72
N GLN A 327 -4.18 -21.36 18.44
CA GLN A 327 -4.67 -21.42 19.82
C GLN A 327 -3.86 -20.55 20.79
N HIS A 328 -2.55 -20.39 20.55
CA HIS A 328 -1.68 -19.56 21.38
C HIS A 328 -1.86 -18.07 21.11
N HIS A 329 -1.91 -17.68 19.84
CA HIS A 329 -1.90 -16.28 19.41
C HIS A 329 -3.29 -15.68 19.20
N MET A 330 -4.26 -16.48 18.76
CA MET A 330 -5.65 -16.04 18.59
C MET A 330 -6.46 -16.39 19.85
N ILE A 331 -6.25 -15.61 20.92
CA ILE A 331 -7.10 -15.72 22.10
C ILE A 331 -8.49 -15.18 21.73
N VAL A 332 -9.42 -16.08 21.38
CA VAL A 332 -10.83 -15.75 21.22
C VAL A 332 -11.36 -15.33 22.59
N LYS A 333 -11.50 -14.03 22.83
CA LYS A 333 -12.26 -13.54 23.98
C LYS A 333 -13.70 -14.01 23.78
N HIS A 334 -14.17 -14.92 24.64
CA HIS A 334 -15.59 -15.27 24.67
C HIS A 334 -16.40 -13.98 24.86
N PHE A 335 -17.07 -13.53 23.81
CA PHE A 335 -18.12 -12.54 23.96
C PHE A 335 -19.23 -13.21 24.78
N PRO A 336 -19.64 -12.64 25.94
CA PRO A 336 -20.80 -13.15 26.64
C PRO A 336 -21.98 -13.08 25.67
N ARG A 337 -22.58 -14.24 25.38
CA ARG A 337 -23.82 -14.32 24.59
C ARG A 337 -24.81 -13.34 25.23
N ARG A 338 -25.24 -12.34 24.46
CA ARG A 338 -26.29 -11.40 24.89
C ARG A 338 -27.61 -12.12 25.12
#